data_AF-A0A1F9CDJ1-F1
#
_entry.id   AF-A0A1F9CDJ1-F1
#
_cell.length_a   1.000
_cell.length_b   1.000
_cell.length_c   1.000
_cell.angle_alpha   90.00
_cell.angle_beta   90.00
_cell.angle_gamma   90.00
#
_symmetry.space_group_name_H-M   'P 1'
#
loop_
_entity.id
_entity.type
_entity.pdbx_description
1 polymer ?
#
loop_
_entity_poly.entity_id
_entity_poly.type
_entity_poly.pdbx_seq_one_letter_code
_entity_poly.pdbx_strand_id
1 'polypeptide(L)'
;MKRLLLLLCVACTLLSYSCASENEYYSYDYLKNDYEQVAVVASVDIKEVKAVGSIGDKDAGYVRYLIRCQVIEPFKGDIKSNQTIEYYSVAEKGYDPEGYRGNKIVFLSSLFDKHKGGWFLNELENSSRPASKAIIKKMRKIKKQAEEK
;
A
#
# COMPACT_ATOMS: atom_id res chain seq x y z
N MET A 1 -46.77 -11.60 31.03
CA MET A 1 -46.68 -10.71 29.85
C MET A 1 -45.55 -9.66 29.90
N LYS A 2 -44.87 -9.40 31.03
CA LYS A 2 -43.76 -8.43 31.09
C LYS A 2 -42.37 -8.97 30.72
N ARG A 3 -42.17 -10.29 30.76
CA ARG A 3 -40.85 -10.93 30.45
C ARG A 3 -40.60 -11.14 28.95
N LEU A 4 -41.67 -11.16 28.13
CA LEU A 4 -41.54 -11.37 26.68
C LEU A 4 -41.10 -10.08 25.95
N LEU A 5 -41.43 -8.91 26.50
CA LEU A 5 -41.06 -7.61 25.91
C LEU A 5 -39.58 -7.26 26.13
N LEU A 6 -38.99 -7.68 27.27
CA LEU A 6 -37.58 -7.43 27.57
C LEU A 6 -36.62 -8.24 26.69
N LEU A 7 -37.00 -9.46 26.32
CA LEU A 7 -36.19 -10.32 25.46
C LEU A 7 -36.12 -9.80 24.01
N LEU A 8 -37.18 -9.14 23.54
CA LEU A 8 -37.21 -8.56 22.20
C LEU A 8 -36.32 -7.29 22.09
N CYS A 9 -36.26 -6.47 23.14
CA CYS A 9 -35.38 -5.29 23.16
C CYS A 9 -33.88 -5.65 23.21
N VAL A 10 -33.51 -6.74 23.87
CA VAL A 10 -32.10 -7.21 23.93
C VAL A 10 -31.68 -7.90 22.63
N ALA A 11 -32.61 -8.52 21.89
CA ALA A 11 -32.33 -9.07 20.57
C ALA A 11 -32.13 -7.97 19.51
N CYS A 12 -32.83 -6.85 19.61
CA CYS A 12 -32.70 -5.72 18.67
C CYS A 12 -31.42 -4.88 18.87
N THR A 13 -30.82 -4.87 20.07
CA THR A 13 -29.55 -4.15 20.30
C THR A 13 -28.33 -4.89 19.76
N LEU A 14 -28.41 -6.21 19.51
CA LEU A 14 -27.32 -6.99 18.93
C LEU A 14 -27.20 -6.83 17.40
N LEU A 15 -28.23 -6.31 16.73
CA LEU A 15 -28.24 -6.09 15.27
C LEU A 15 -27.79 -4.68 14.85
N SER A 16 -27.49 -3.79 15.80
CA SER A 16 -27.29 -2.35 15.51
C SER A 16 -25.85 -1.84 15.73
N TYR A 17 -24.89 -2.71 16.01
CA TYR A 17 -23.49 -2.32 16.25
C TYR A 17 -22.51 -3.07 15.34
N SER A 18 -22.59 -2.80 14.04
CA SER A 18 -21.44 -2.91 13.14
C SER A 18 -21.55 -1.85 12.03
N CYS A 19 -21.93 -0.64 12.40
CA CYS A 19 -21.42 0.52 11.67
C CYS A 19 -20.00 0.73 12.21
N ALA A 20 -19.07 -0.12 11.78
CA ALA A 20 -17.66 0.15 11.95
C ALA A 20 -17.45 1.50 11.28
N SER A 21 -17.22 2.53 12.10
CA SER A 21 -16.79 3.82 11.61
C SER A 21 -15.59 3.54 10.72
N GLU A 22 -15.74 3.80 9.42
CA GLU A 22 -14.65 3.82 8.45
C GLU A 22 -13.74 5.00 8.80
N ASN A 23 -13.13 4.97 9.98
CA ASN A 23 -11.97 5.77 10.31
C ASN A 23 -10.78 5.14 9.56
N GLU A 24 -10.93 5.02 8.25
CA GLU A 24 -9.97 4.40 7.37
C GLU A 24 -8.98 5.50 7.02
N TYR A 25 -7.84 5.49 7.72
CA TYR A 25 -6.73 6.43 7.59
C TYR A 25 -6.37 6.79 6.12
N TYR A 26 -6.67 5.90 5.17
CA TYR A 26 -6.53 6.15 3.74
C TYR A 26 -7.90 6.33 3.04
N SER A 27 -8.23 7.59 2.75
CA SER A 27 -9.45 7.94 2.01
C SER A 27 -9.36 7.50 0.54
N TYR A 28 -10.52 7.42 -0.13
CA TYR A 28 -10.58 7.09 -1.55
C TYR A 28 -9.82 8.12 -2.41
N ASP A 29 -10.05 9.41 -2.17
CA ASP A 29 -9.43 10.49 -2.95
C ASP A 29 -7.92 10.54 -2.74
N TYR A 30 -7.46 10.25 -1.53
CA TYR A 30 -6.03 10.16 -1.24
C TYR A 30 -5.35 9.05 -2.05
N LEU A 31 -5.92 7.83 -2.04
CA LEU A 31 -5.39 6.71 -2.83
C LEU A 31 -5.48 6.97 -4.35
N LYS A 32 -6.53 7.65 -4.79
CA LYS A 32 -6.70 8.02 -6.20
C LYS A 32 -5.65 9.04 -6.63
N ASN A 33 -5.34 10.01 -5.78
CA ASN A 33 -4.31 11.00 -6.05
C ASN A 33 -2.91 10.35 -6.15
N ASP A 34 -2.55 9.46 -5.23
CA ASP A 34 -1.31 8.68 -5.33
C ASP A 34 -1.29 7.83 -6.62
N TYR A 35 -2.40 7.17 -6.94
CA TYR A 35 -2.54 6.34 -8.14
C TYR A 35 -2.31 7.14 -9.43
N GLU A 36 -2.80 8.36 -9.52
CA GLU A 36 -2.68 9.21 -10.71
C GLU A 36 -1.23 9.65 -10.97
N GLN A 37 -0.41 9.81 -9.91
CA GLN A 37 0.95 10.34 -9.98
C GLN A 37 2.02 9.31 -10.39
N VAL A 38 1.76 8.02 -10.17
CA VAL A 38 2.79 6.97 -10.30
C VAL A 38 2.63 6.12 -11.56
N ALA A 39 3.68 5.39 -11.95
CA ALA A 39 3.66 4.53 -13.14
C ALA A 39 3.06 3.14 -12.84
N VAL A 40 3.33 2.60 -11.64
CA VAL A 40 2.94 1.25 -11.24
C VAL A 40 2.22 1.29 -9.90
N VAL A 41 1.13 0.53 -9.79
CA VAL A 41 0.40 0.32 -8.54
C VAL A 41 0.01 -1.15 -8.43
N ALA A 42 0.33 -1.79 -7.32
CA ALA A 42 0.05 -3.21 -7.12
C ALA A 42 -0.13 -3.58 -5.64
N SER A 43 -0.94 -4.60 -5.38
CA SER A 43 -0.79 -5.39 -4.17
C SER A 43 0.35 -6.38 -4.36
N VAL A 44 1.25 -6.45 -3.38
CA VAL A 44 2.48 -7.25 -3.43
C VAL A 44 2.73 -7.96 -2.10
N ASP A 45 3.49 -9.05 -2.16
CA ASP A 45 4.07 -9.73 -1.01
C ASP A 45 5.58 -9.47 -1.00
N ILE A 46 6.05 -8.67 -0.03
CA ILE A 46 7.46 -8.27 0.07
C ILE A 46 8.26 -9.39 0.74
N LYS A 47 9.23 -9.92 -0.02
CA LYS A 47 10.06 -11.07 0.37
C LYS A 47 11.45 -10.70 0.80
N GLU A 48 12.02 -9.63 0.24
CA GLU A 48 13.38 -9.21 0.52
C GLU A 48 13.44 -7.69 0.66
N VAL A 49 14.21 -7.25 1.66
CA VAL A 49 14.50 -5.84 1.94
C VAL A 49 15.98 -5.76 2.23
N LYS A 50 16.72 -5.04 1.41
CA LYS A 50 18.18 -4.94 1.50
C LYS A 50 18.62 -3.49 1.52
N ALA A 51 19.36 -3.07 2.55
CA ALA A 51 20.01 -1.77 2.55
C ALA A 51 21.09 -1.73 1.46
N VAL A 52 21.05 -0.72 0.59
CA VAL A 52 21.95 -0.57 -0.58
C VAL A 52 22.67 0.77 -0.60
N GLY A 53 22.39 1.65 0.34
CA GLY A 53 23.09 2.92 0.49
C GLY A 53 22.54 3.73 1.65
N SER A 54 23.26 4.79 2.02
CA SER A 54 22.85 5.73 3.06
C SER A 54 23.33 7.14 2.72
N ILE A 55 22.57 8.14 3.15
CA ILE A 55 22.89 9.57 3.02
C ILE A 55 22.73 10.21 4.40
N GLY A 56 23.68 11.05 4.81
CA GLY A 56 23.67 11.71 6.11
C GLY A 56 24.90 11.38 6.96
N ASP A 57 24.86 11.78 8.22
CA ASP A 57 25.96 11.58 9.17
C ASP A 57 25.70 10.38 10.11
N LYS A 58 26.47 10.27 11.20
CA LYS A 58 26.34 9.17 12.15
C LYS A 58 25.00 9.15 12.90
N ASP A 59 24.39 10.30 13.14
CA ASP A 59 23.23 10.45 14.02
C ASP A 59 21.93 10.77 13.25
N ALA A 60 22.02 11.34 12.04
CA ALA A 60 20.88 11.72 11.21
C ALA A 60 21.09 11.35 9.74
N GLY A 61 20.01 10.94 9.07
CA GLY A 61 20.06 10.63 7.65
C GLY A 61 19.00 9.65 7.18
N TYR A 62 19.22 9.12 5.99
CA TYR A 62 18.33 8.19 5.32
C TYR A 62 19.09 6.95 4.85
N VAL A 63 18.39 5.82 4.84
CA VAL A 63 18.86 4.55 4.30
C VAL A 63 18.03 4.23 3.07
N ARG A 64 18.70 3.91 1.97
CA ARG A 64 18.07 3.43 0.75
C ARG A 64 17.98 1.91 0.78
N TYR A 65 16.79 1.39 0.54
CA TYR A 65 16.49 -0.03 0.48
C TYR A 65 16.16 -0.45 -0.94
N LEU A 66 16.70 -1.59 -1.37
CA LEU A 66 16.22 -2.36 -2.50
C LEU A 66 15.21 -3.38 -1.97
N ILE A 67 14.00 -3.33 -2.49
CA ILE A 67 12.89 -4.19 -2.08
C ILE A 67 12.54 -5.09 -3.25
N ARG A 68 12.42 -6.39 -2.96
CA ARG A 68 11.98 -7.41 -3.92
C ARG A 68 10.68 -8.04 -3.44
N CYS A 69 9.69 -8.05 -4.33
CA CYS A 69 8.36 -8.51 -4.00
C CYS A 69 7.71 -9.28 -5.15
N GLN A 70 6.71 -10.10 -4.81
CA GLN A 70 5.86 -10.77 -5.78
C GLN A 70 4.55 -10.01 -5.91
N VAL A 71 4.14 -9.72 -7.15
CA VAL A 71 2.85 -9.08 -7.44
C VAL A 71 1.73 -10.08 -7.16
N ILE A 72 0.80 -9.70 -6.29
CA ILE A 72 -0.45 -10.43 -6.04
C ILE A 72 -1.50 -9.96 -7.04
N GLU A 73 -1.75 -8.65 -7.08
CA GLU A 73 -2.77 -8.03 -7.92
C GLU A 73 -2.27 -6.72 -8.54
N PRO A 74 -2.21 -6.61 -9.88
CA PRO A 74 -1.84 -5.37 -10.54
C PRO A 74 -3.02 -4.41 -10.67
N PHE A 75 -2.82 -3.16 -10.25
CA PHE A 75 -3.79 -2.06 -10.36
C PHE A 75 -3.43 -1.03 -11.43
N LYS A 76 -2.14 -0.83 -11.74
CA LYS A 76 -1.63 0.09 -12.76
C LYS A 76 -0.27 -0.36 -13.29
N GLY A 77 0.01 -0.04 -14.55
CA GLY A 77 1.29 -0.30 -15.22
C GLY A 77 1.34 -1.68 -15.89
N ASP A 78 2.37 -1.89 -16.73
CA ASP A 78 2.59 -3.16 -17.43
C ASP A 78 3.27 -4.19 -16.51
N ILE A 79 2.51 -4.64 -15.52
CA ILE A 79 2.93 -5.67 -14.57
C ILE A 79 1.84 -6.74 -14.43
N LYS A 80 2.25 -7.98 -14.20
CA LYS A 80 1.36 -9.15 -14.16
C LYS A 80 1.33 -9.76 -12.76
N SER A 81 0.21 -10.39 -12.41
CA SER A 81 0.16 -11.25 -11.21
C SER A 81 1.25 -12.32 -11.25
N ASN A 82 1.79 -12.64 -10.08
CA ASN A 82 2.94 -13.52 -9.82
C ASN A 82 4.29 -13.03 -10.37
N GLN A 83 4.35 -11.90 -11.08
CA GLN A 83 5.61 -11.29 -11.49
C GLN A 83 6.42 -10.86 -10.26
N THR A 84 7.73 -11.12 -10.29
CA THR A 84 8.64 -10.50 -9.33
C THR A 84 9.08 -9.15 -9.83
N ILE A 85 9.01 -8.14 -8.98
CA ILE A 85 9.50 -6.79 -9.26
C ILE A 85 10.47 -6.35 -8.16
N GLU A 86 11.32 -5.40 -8.53
CA GLU A 86 12.24 -4.73 -7.63
C GLU A 86 12.00 -3.23 -7.68
N TYR A 87 12.04 -2.58 -6.52
CA TYR A 87 11.94 -1.14 -6.42
C TYR A 87 12.78 -0.62 -5.27
N TYR A 88 13.05 0.69 -5.29
CA TYR A 88 13.77 1.36 -4.22
C TYR A 88 12.83 2.11 -3.30
N SER A 89 13.12 2.07 -2.01
CA SER A 89 12.50 2.89 -0.98
C SER A 89 13.59 3.60 -0.17
N VAL A 90 13.21 4.66 0.54
CA VAL A 90 14.08 5.41 1.43
C VAL A 90 13.36 5.55 2.77
N ALA A 91 14.03 5.18 3.86
CA ALA A 91 13.54 5.43 5.21
C ALA A 91 14.57 6.19 6.02
N GLU A 92 14.10 6.83 7.09
CA GLU A 92 14.98 7.46 8.07
C GLU A 92 15.92 6.44 8.71
N LYS A 93 17.10 6.90 9.08
CA LYS A 93 18.08 6.09 9.80
C LYS A 93 17.48 5.61 11.12
N GLY A 94 17.59 4.32 11.41
CA GLY A 94 16.97 3.68 12.57
C GLY A 94 15.58 3.08 12.30
N TYR A 95 15.03 3.25 11.10
CA TYR A 95 13.83 2.52 10.68
C TYR A 95 14.08 1.00 10.68
N ASP A 96 13.14 0.24 11.24
CA ASP A 96 13.16 -1.22 11.24
C ASP A 96 12.76 -1.76 9.85
N PRO A 97 13.68 -2.36 9.08
CA PRO A 97 13.38 -2.85 7.73
C PRO A 97 12.32 -3.96 7.68
N GLU A 98 12.05 -4.64 8.80
CA GLU A 98 10.96 -5.63 8.87
C GLU A 98 9.58 -4.97 8.69
N GLY A 99 9.45 -3.67 8.93
CA GLY A 99 8.23 -2.89 8.67
C GLY A 99 7.79 -2.89 7.20
N TYR A 100 8.72 -3.10 6.26
CA TYR A 100 8.41 -3.24 4.84
C TYR A 100 7.80 -4.59 4.49
N ARG A 101 8.08 -5.67 5.24
CA ARG A 101 7.72 -7.03 4.83
C ARG A 101 6.22 -7.30 4.84
N GLY A 102 5.85 -8.38 4.14
CA GLY A 102 4.49 -8.89 4.06
C GLY A 102 3.64 -8.21 2.98
N ASN A 103 2.32 -8.29 3.16
CA ASN A 103 1.38 -7.87 2.13
C ASN A 103 1.14 -6.36 2.17
N LYS A 104 1.54 -5.67 1.09
CA LYS A 104 1.41 -4.22 0.93
C LYS A 104 0.70 -3.86 -0.38
N ILE A 105 0.28 -2.61 -0.47
CA ILE A 105 -0.01 -1.94 -1.73
C ILE A 105 1.10 -0.93 -1.94
N VAL A 106 1.78 -1.02 -3.08
CA VAL A 106 2.90 -0.16 -3.46
C VAL A 106 2.49 0.81 -4.57
N PHE A 107 3.02 2.03 -4.50
CA PHE A 107 2.84 3.09 -5.48
C PHE A 107 4.22 3.51 -5.97
N LEU A 108 4.53 3.22 -7.24
CA LEU A 108 5.90 3.26 -7.75
C LEU A 108 6.02 4.17 -8.97
N SER A 109 6.87 5.18 -8.85
CA SER A 109 7.29 6.04 -9.95
C SER A 109 8.36 5.34 -10.79
N SER A 110 8.30 5.50 -12.11
CA SER A 110 9.38 5.09 -13.01
C SER A 110 10.31 6.27 -13.22
N LEU A 111 11.58 6.13 -12.82
CA LEU A 111 12.60 7.17 -12.91
C LEU A 111 13.75 6.70 -13.79
N PHE A 112 14.35 7.61 -14.57
CA PHE A 112 15.50 7.32 -15.42
C PHE A 112 16.80 7.72 -14.73
N ASP A 113 17.69 6.76 -14.48
CA ASP A 113 19.05 7.02 -14.01
C ASP A 113 19.96 7.27 -15.21
N LYS A 114 20.36 8.53 -15.41
CA LYS A 114 21.27 8.93 -16.51
C LYS A 114 22.65 8.30 -16.38
N HIS A 115 23.12 8.03 -15.17
CA HIS A 115 24.46 7.46 -14.94
C HIS A 115 24.48 5.95 -15.20
N LYS A 116 23.37 5.26 -14.93
CA LYS A 116 23.23 3.81 -15.18
C LYS A 116 22.57 3.49 -16.52
N GLY A 117 22.06 4.50 -17.24
CA GLY A 117 21.43 4.34 -18.54
C GLY A 117 20.15 3.51 -18.52
N GLY A 118 19.39 3.53 -17.41
CA GLY A 118 18.26 2.64 -17.21
C GLY A 118 17.12 3.25 -16.40
N TRP A 119 15.91 2.76 -16.65
CA TRP A 119 14.73 3.04 -15.84
C TRP A 119 14.71 2.16 -14.60
N PHE A 120 14.25 2.71 -13.48
CA PHE A 120 14.06 1.97 -12.23
C PHE A 120 12.78 2.42 -11.53
N LEU A 121 12.23 1.53 -10.69
CA LEU A 121 11.07 1.84 -9.88
C LEU A 121 11.50 2.41 -8.53
N ASN A 122 10.85 3.48 -8.10
CA ASN A 122 11.03 4.08 -6.79
C ASN A 122 9.67 4.26 -6.12
N GLU A 123 9.60 3.96 -4.83
CA GLU A 123 8.41 4.25 -4.04
C GLU A 123 8.10 5.75 -4.06
N LEU A 124 6.82 6.08 -4.18
CA LEU A 124 6.34 7.42 -3.91
C LEU A 124 6.44 7.66 -2.40
N GLU A 125 7.54 8.27 -1.94
CA GLU A 125 7.76 8.62 -0.54
C GLU A 125 7.41 7.46 0.43
N ASN A 126 6.57 7.72 1.45
CA ASN A 126 6.05 6.74 2.40
C ASN A 126 4.70 6.16 1.93
N SER A 127 4.52 5.94 0.62
CA SER A 127 3.20 5.58 0.08
C SER A 127 2.81 4.10 0.13
N SER A 128 3.65 3.20 0.65
CA SER A 128 3.22 1.83 0.92
C SER A 128 2.09 1.78 1.93
N ARG A 129 1.06 1.01 1.62
CA ARG A 129 -0.13 0.82 2.46
C ARG A 129 -0.27 -0.64 2.86
N PRO A 130 -0.86 -0.95 4.02
CA PRO A 130 -1.32 -2.30 4.30
C PRO A 130 -2.29 -2.78 3.21
N ALA A 131 -2.15 -4.03 2.75
CA ALA A 131 -3.08 -4.62 1.79
C ALA A 131 -4.38 -5.12 2.45
N SER A 132 -5.11 -4.23 3.12
CA SER A 132 -6.40 -4.58 3.73
C SER A 132 -7.47 -4.83 2.67
N LYS A 133 -8.51 -5.61 3.02
CA LYS A 133 -9.65 -5.86 2.10
C LYS A 133 -10.33 -4.56 1.65
N ALA A 134 -10.43 -3.57 2.53
CA ALA A 134 -11.09 -2.31 2.25
C ALA A 134 -10.26 -1.42 1.31
N ILE A 135 -8.93 -1.33 1.52
CA ILE A 135 -8.04 -0.61 0.61
C ILE A 135 -8.00 -1.31 -0.76
N ILE A 136 -7.90 -2.65 -0.82
CA ILE A 136 -7.96 -3.40 -2.08
C ILE A 136 -9.26 -3.10 -2.85
N LYS A 137 -10.41 -3.06 -2.16
CA LYS A 137 -11.70 -2.71 -2.78
C LYS A 137 -11.66 -1.30 -3.38
N LYS A 138 -11.08 -0.32 -2.69
CA LYS A 138 -10.89 1.04 -3.20
C LYS A 138 -9.98 1.05 -4.44
N MET A 139 -8.85 0.35 -4.40
CA MET A 139 -7.91 0.27 -5.53
C MET A 139 -8.53 -0.36 -6.78
N ARG A 140 -9.32 -1.43 -6.63
CA ARG A 140 -10.08 -2.03 -7.74
C ARG A 140 -11.08 -1.04 -8.36
N LYS A 141 -11.76 -0.25 -7.52
CA LYS A 141 -12.66 0.81 -7.99
C LYS A 141 -11.91 1.89 -8.76
N ILE A 142 -10.76 2.34 -8.25
CA ILE A 142 -9.90 3.33 -8.93
C ILE A 142 -9.44 2.80 -10.29
N LYS A 143 -8.91 1.57 -10.35
CA LYS A 143 -8.49 0.91 -11.59
C LYS A 143 -9.63 0.90 -12.63
N LYS A 144 -10.80 0.39 -12.24
CA LYS A 144 -11.95 0.30 -13.15
C LYS A 144 -12.31 1.67 -13.75
N GLN A 145 -12.35 2.71 -12.92
CA GLN A 145 -12.65 4.07 -13.41
C GLN A 145 -11.55 4.66 -14.30
N ALA A 146 -10.29 4.25 -14.12
CA ALA A 146 -9.20 4.67 -14.98
C ALA A 146 -9.22 3.97 -16.35
N GLU A 147 -9.70 2.72 -16.41
CA GLU A 147 -9.85 1.93 -17.65
C GLU A 147 -11.07 2.36 -18.48
N GLU A 148 -12.06 3.02 -17.86
CA GLU A 148 -13.26 3.55 -18.52
C GLU A 148 -13.06 4.94 -19.16
N LYS A 149 -11.89 5.56 -18.98
CA LYS A 149 -11.52 6.87 -19.55
C LYS A 149 -10.70 6.71 -20.81
#